data_AF-A0A5N5GQN2-F1
#
_entry.id   AF-A0A5N5GQN2-F1
#
_cell.length_a   1.000
_cell.length_b   1.000
_cell.length_c   1.000
_cell.angle_alpha   90.00
_cell.angle_beta   90.00
_cell.angle_gamma   90.00
#
_symmetry.space_group_name_H-M   'P 1'
#
loop_
_entity.id
_entity.type
_entity.pdbx_description
1 polymer ?
#
loop_
_entity_poly.entity_id
_entity_poly.type
_entity_poly.pdbx_seq_one_letter_code
_entity_poly.pdbx_strand_id
1 'polypeptide(L)'
;MQGAGNSSGDSSFLLLPPVHIKDGIDMCIVAWVFWPDEERSSNPNLEKLRKGYPVKLRQLLIGMEGGRIKCEELLTTVAAVGLHKYGPYVLFFGSYLLLKADRGPILEVIVSRMRYISSQTEREVRFVGLSTALANAGDLADWLGVGEIGLFNFKPSVRPVPLEVHIQGYPGKFYCPRMNSMNKPAYAAICTHSPTKPVLIFVSSPRQTRLTALDLIQFAASDEHPRQFLSMPEDDLQMVLSQVTDNNLRHTLQFGIGLHHAGLNDKDRSLVEELFANNKIQAILFTWQITYLS
;
A
#
# COMPACT_ATOMS: atom_id res chain seq x y z
N MET A 1 -36.39 24.36 -1.22
CA MET A 1 -36.67 25.46 -2.17
C MET A 1 -35.36 26.21 -2.42
N GLN A 2 -35.00 26.38 -3.71
CA GLN A 2 -33.96 27.27 -4.30
C GLN A 2 -32.53 27.13 -3.74
N GLY A 3 -31.44 26.96 -4.49
CA GLY A 3 -31.17 27.03 -5.92
C GLY A 3 -29.68 27.38 -6.04
N ALA A 4 -28.86 26.45 -6.54
CA ALA A 4 -27.50 26.67 -7.04
C ALA A 4 -27.26 25.51 -8.01
N GLY A 5 -27.24 25.69 -9.32
CA GLY A 5 -26.40 26.63 -10.04
C GLY A 5 -25.30 25.79 -10.68
N ASN A 6 -25.60 25.19 -11.84
CA ASN A 6 -24.63 24.47 -12.66
C ASN A 6 -23.53 25.46 -13.08
N SER A 7 -22.30 25.24 -12.61
CA SER A 7 -21.08 25.75 -13.24
C SER A 7 -20.11 24.59 -13.43
N SER A 8 -19.94 24.25 -14.70
CA SER A 8 -18.89 23.41 -15.27
C SER A 8 -17.50 23.84 -14.79
N GLY A 9 -16.68 22.91 -14.30
CA GLY A 9 -15.22 23.02 -14.48
C GLY A 9 -14.29 22.79 -13.29
N ASP A 10 -14.77 22.62 -12.05
CA ASP A 10 -13.85 22.50 -10.92
C ASP A 10 -13.78 21.07 -10.38
N SER A 11 -12.55 20.54 -10.32
CA SER A 11 -12.15 19.34 -9.59
C SER A 11 -12.41 19.54 -8.10
N SER A 12 -13.68 19.43 -7.70
CA SER A 12 -14.18 19.72 -6.37
C SER A 12 -13.62 18.71 -5.36
N PHE A 13 -12.56 19.09 -4.68
CA PHE A 13 -12.16 18.44 -3.44
C PHE A 13 -13.14 18.86 -2.34
N LEU A 14 -13.63 17.89 -1.58
CA LEU A 14 -14.49 18.15 -0.44
C LEU A 14 -13.60 18.24 0.79
N LEU A 15 -13.40 19.45 1.30
CA LEU A 15 -12.61 19.67 2.50
C LEU A 15 -13.45 19.29 3.71
N LEU A 16 -13.20 18.11 4.26
CA LEU A 16 -13.89 17.66 5.46
C LEU A 16 -13.47 18.52 6.66
N PRO A 17 -14.39 18.86 7.58
CA PRO A 17 -14.03 19.55 8.81
C PRO A 17 -13.01 18.72 9.61
N PRO A 18 -12.05 19.37 10.29
CA PRO A 18 -11.03 18.67 11.06
C PRO A 18 -11.68 17.77 12.13
N VAL A 19 -11.33 16.49 12.12
CA VAL A 19 -11.79 15.51 13.11
C VAL A 19 -10.78 15.47 14.25
N HIS A 20 -11.16 16.01 15.41
CA HIS A 20 -10.34 15.94 16.62
C HIS A 20 -10.51 14.57 17.30
N ILE A 21 -9.50 13.71 17.18
CA ILE A 21 -9.47 12.38 17.79
C ILE A 21 -8.76 12.49 19.14
N LYS A 22 -9.48 12.22 20.24
CA LYS A 22 -8.88 12.13 21.58
C LYS A 22 -8.44 10.70 21.90
N ASP A 23 -9.30 9.73 21.59
CA ASP A 23 -9.06 8.29 21.74
C ASP A 23 -9.50 7.57 20.45
N GLY A 24 -8.55 6.99 19.70
CA GLY A 24 -8.81 6.35 18.41
C GLY A 24 -8.15 4.97 18.33
N ILE A 25 -8.82 4.04 17.63
CA ILE A 25 -8.29 2.69 17.42
C ILE A 25 -8.27 2.40 15.93
N ASP A 26 -7.09 2.13 15.42
CA ASP A 26 -6.88 1.68 14.05
C ASP A 26 -7.06 0.16 13.98
N MET A 27 -8.12 -0.26 13.31
CA MET A 27 -8.46 -1.69 13.21
C MET A 27 -7.61 -2.44 12.21
N CYS A 28 -6.97 -1.75 11.28
CA CYS A 28 -5.98 -2.34 10.40
C CYS A 28 -4.74 -2.76 11.20
N ILE A 29 -4.31 -1.93 12.17
CA ILE A 29 -3.23 -2.29 13.11
C ILE A 29 -3.67 -3.46 14.00
N VAL A 30 -4.88 -3.42 14.55
CA VAL A 30 -5.41 -4.49 15.41
C VAL A 30 -5.49 -5.82 14.65
N ALA A 31 -6.04 -5.83 13.43
CA ALA A 31 -6.07 -7.01 12.58
C ALA A 31 -4.67 -7.51 12.22
N TRP A 32 -3.71 -6.61 11.97
CA TRP A 32 -2.32 -6.98 11.70
C TRP A 32 -1.60 -7.59 12.91
N VAL A 33 -1.87 -7.11 14.12
CA VAL A 33 -1.32 -7.68 15.36
C VAL A 33 -1.89 -9.08 15.62
N PHE A 34 -3.18 -9.28 15.37
CA PHE A 34 -3.83 -10.57 15.58
C PHE A 34 -3.59 -11.58 14.47
N TRP A 35 -3.15 -11.12 13.31
CA TRP A 35 -2.86 -11.95 12.15
C TRP A 35 -1.66 -11.39 11.37
N PRO A 36 -0.44 -11.47 11.94
CA PRO A 36 0.77 -10.99 11.27
C PRO A 36 1.08 -11.85 10.05
N ASP A 37 1.61 -11.24 8.98
CA ASP A 37 2.05 -12.00 7.79
C ASP A 37 3.07 -13.07 8.18
N GLU A 38 2.87 -14.31 7.74
CA GLU A 38 3.85 -15.40 7.88
C GLU A 38 5.21 -15.04 7.21
N GLU A 39 5.25 -14.05 6.32
CA GLU A 39 6.45 -13.60 5.59
C GLU A 39 7.28 -12.50 6.30
N ARG A 40 6.84 -11.97 7.45
CA ARG A 40 7.64 -11.03 8.25
C ARG A 40 8.42 -11.78 9.32
N SER A 41 9.72 -11.96 9.10
CA SER A 41 10.68 -12.25 10.18
C SER A 41 10.80 -11.11 11.20
N SER A 42 10.17 -9.96 10.93
CA SER A 42 10.04 -8.86 11.89
C SER A 42 8.93 -9.16 12.89
N ASN A 43 9.30 -9.78 14.02
CA ASN A 43 8.50 -9.65 15.23
C ASN A 43 8.30 -8.16 15.52
N PRO A 44 7.07 -7.68 15.77
CA PRO A 44 6.86 -6.28 16.11
C PRO A 44 7.73 -5.94 17.31
N ASN A 45 8.48 -4.84 17.25
CA ASN A 45 9.19 -4.34 18.40
C ASN A 45 8.15 -3.81 19.39
N LEU A 46 7.68 -4.71 20.26
CA LEU A 46 6.63 -4.47 21.24
C LEU A 46 6.95 -3.24 22.11
N GLU A 47 8.24 -2.92 22.32
CA GLU A 47 8.69 -1.71 23.03
C GLU A 47 8.26 -0.40 22.36
N LYS A 48 8.18 -0.34 21.02
CA LYS A 48 7.70 0.86 20.31
C LYS A 48 6.18 1.02 20.40
N LEU A 49 5.43 -0.09 20.43
CA LEU A 49 3.98 -0.11 20.66
C LEU A 49 3.59 0.17 22.14
N ARG A 50 4.52 0.00 23.09
CA ARG A 50 4.31 0.25 24.53
C ARG A 50 3.90 1.69 24.89
N LYS A 51 4.28 2.67 24.07
CA LYS A 51 4.06 4.09 24.40
C LYS A 51 2.67 4.63 24.03
N GLY A 52 1.84 3.85 23.32
CA GLY A 52 0.54 4.32 22.81
C GLY A 52 -0.69 3.46 23.14
N TYR A 53 -0.53 2.26 23.70
CA TYR A 53 -1.65 1.36 23.97
C TYR A 53 -1.67 0.88 25.44
N PRO A 54 -2.85 0.80 26.08
CA PRO A 54 -2.96 0.42 27.48
C PRO A 54 -2.44 -1.00 27.73
N VAL A 55 -1.88 -1.21 28.93
CA VAL A 55 -1.20 -2.42 29.46
C VAL A 55 -1.90 -3.75 29.14
N LYS A 56 -3.21 -3.75 28.88
CA LYS A 56 -4.02 -4.93 28.52
C LYS A 56 -3.69 -5.57 27.17
N LEU A 57 -3.12 -4.82 26.21
CA LEU A 57 -2.64 -5.41 24.95
C LEU A 57 -1.48 -6.39 25.18
N ARG A 58 -0.69 -6.22 26.25
CA ARG A 58 0.41 -7.15 26.61
C ARG A 58 -0.08 -8.52 27.02
N GLN A 59 -1.20 -8.60 27.74
CA GLN A 59 -1.76 -9.87 28.24
C GLN A 59 -2.36 -10.71 27.10
N LEU A 60 -2.84 -10.03 26.06
CA LEU A 60 -3.34 -10.62 24.82
C LEU A 60 -2.24 -11.32 23.99
N LEU A 61 -1.07 -10.70 23.89
CA LEU A 61 0.08 -11.22 23.14
C LEU A 61 0.72 -12.46 23.77
N ILE A 62 0.55 -12.64 25.09
CA ILE A 62 1.11 -13.78 25.85
C ILE A 62 0.28 -15.06 25.63
N GLY A 63 -0.96 -14.96 25.14
CA GLY A 63 -1.82 -16.11 24.83
C GLY A 63 -1.71 -16.67 23.41
N MET A 64 -0.80 -16.16 22.59
CA MET A 64 -0.63 -16.59 21.19
C MET A 64 0.24 -17.85 21.09
N GLU A 65 -0.36 -19.04 21.02
CA GLU A 65 0.37 -20.23 20.56
C GLU A 65 0.39 -20.26 19.03
N GLY A 66 1.57 -20.12 18.42
CA GLY A 66 1.77 -20.31 16.97
C GLY A 66 1.20 -19.23 16.05
N GLY A 67 0.87 -18.04 16.57
CA GLY A 67 0.46 -16.89 15.74
C GLY A 67 -0.96 -16.94 15.18
N ARG A 68 -1.80 -17.89 15.63
CA ARG A 68 -3.20 -18.02 15.20
C ARG A 68 -4.12 -17.91 16.42
N ILE A 69 -5.12 -17.01 16.34
CA ILE A 69 -6.17 -16.89 17.35
C ILE A 69 -7.41 -17.62 16.83
N LYS A 70 -8.01 -18.51 17.64
CA LYS A 70 -9.30 -19.11 17.31
C LYS A 70 -10.39 -18.03 17.36
N CYS A 71 -11.34 -18.03 16.42
CA CYS A 71 -12.44 -17.05 16.39
C CYS A 71 -13.22 -16.95 17.72
N GLU A 72 -13.30 -18.04 18.48
CA GLU A 72 -13.92 -18.12 19.81
C GLU A 72 -13.10 -17.43 20.90
N GLU A 73 -11.77 -17.35 20.77
CA GLU A 73 -10.87 -16.66 21.70
C GLU A 73 -10.77 -15.15 21.39
N LEU A 74 -11.12 -14.75 20.16
CA LEU A 74 -11.22 -13.36 19.71
C LEU A 74 -12.34 -12.60 20.46
N LEU A 75 -13.41 -13.32 20.85
CA LEU A 75 -14.47 -12.85 21.77
C LEU A 75 -13.91 -12.38 23.11
N THR A 76 -13.14 -13.25 23.74
CA THR A 76 -12.55 -13.04 25.06
C THR A 76 -11.49 -11.95 25.00
N THR A 77 -10.76 -11.87 23.90
CA THR A 77 -9.70 -10.92 23.58
C THR A 77 -10.22 -9.48 23.45
N VAL A 78 -11.25 -9.22 22.64
CA VAL A 78 -11.86 -7.88 22.49
C VAL A 78 -12.56 -7.43 23.77
N ALA A 79 -13.21 -8.36 24.49
CA ALA A 79 -13.77 -8.10 25.82
C ALA A 79 -12.69 -7.83 26.89
N ALA A 80 -11.56 -8.55 26.85
CA ALA A 80 -10.46 -8.44 27.82
C ALA A 80 -9.66 -7.13 27.67
N VAL A 81 -9.47 -6.62 26.44
CA VAL A 81 -8.88 -5.28 26.18
C VAL A 81 -9.66 -4.18 26.91
N GLY A 82 -10.91 -4.45 27.32
CA GLY A 82 -11.72 -3.48 28.06
C GLY A 82 -12.07 -2.30 27.17
N LEU A 83 -12.28 -2.54 25.87
CA LEU A 83 -12.80 -1.58 24.89
C LEU A 83 -14.20 -1.08 25.23
N HIS A 84 -14.87 -1.69 26.21
CA HIS A 84 -16.09 -1.15 26.77
C HIS A 84 -15.81 -0.04 27.81
N LYS A 85 -14.58 0.09 28.34
CA LYS A 85 -14.28 0.97 29.49
C LYS A 85 -13.79 2.37 29.11
N TYR A 86 -13.28 2.60 27.91
CA TYR A 86 -12.82 3.93 27.47
C TYR A 86 -13.93 4.64 26.65
N GLY A 87 -13.82 5.95 26.43
CA GLY A 87 -14.89 6.85 25.99
C GLY A 87 -15.38 6.67 24.53
N PRO A 88 -15.96 7.69 23.87
CA PRO A 88 -16.47 7.56 22.51
C PRO A 88 -15.31 7.32 21.53
N TYR A 89 -15.20 6.10 21.02
CA TYR A 89 -14.11 5.67 20.14
C TYR A 89 -14.32 6.16 18.71
N VAL A 90 -13.23 6.52 18.03
CA VAL A 90 -13.19 6.60 16.56
C VAL A 90 -12.49 5.36 16.01
N LEU A 91 -13.22 4.58 15.22
CA LEU A 91 -12.73 3.35 14.60
C LEU A 91 -12.34 3.61 13.15
N PHE A 92 -11.07 3.42 12.81
CA PHE A 92 -10.58 3.50 11.43
C PHE A 92 -10.43 2.11 10.83
N PHE A 93 -10.97 1.91 9.62
CA PHE A 93 -10.69 0.71 8.85
C PHE A 93 -10.65 1.02 7.34
N GLY A 94 -9.67 0.42 6.66
CA GLY A 94 -9.55 0.44 5.21
C GLY A 94 -10.43 -0.64 4.59
N SER A 95 -11.59 -0.32 4.01
CA SER A 95 -12.51 -1.36 3.51
C SER A 95 -12.02 -2.12 2.27
N TYR A 96 -10.97 -1.67 1.59
CA TYR A 96 -10.26 -2.51 0.62
C TYR A 96 -9.67 -3.79 1.27
N LEU A 97 -9.33 -3.73 2.56
CA LEU A 97 -8.87 -4.90 3.32
C LEU A 97 -10.02 -5.85 3.68
N LEU A 98 -11.28 -5.35 3.76
CA LEU A 98 -12.47 -6.20 3.89
C LEU A 98 -12.66 -7.11 2.68
N LEU A 99 -12.22 -6.65 1.50
CA LEU A 99 -12.34 -7.40 0.24
C LEU A 99 -11.14 -8.32 -0.03
N LYS A 100 -10.10 -8.32 0.81
CA LYS A 100 -8.97 -9.25 0.68
C LYS A 100 -9.32 -10.60 1.33
N ALA A 101 -9.14 -11.67 0.57
CA ALA A 101 -9.55 -13.04 0.94
C ALA A 101 -9.09 -13.49 2.35
N ASP A 102 -7.86 -13.13 2.77
CA ASP A 102 -7.29 -13.67 4.00
C ASP A 102 -7.60 -12.85 5.26
N ARG A 103 -7.85 -11.54 5.11
CA ARG A 103 -8.04 -10.62 6.26
C ARG A 103 -9.43 -10.01 6.35
N GLY A 104 -10.19 -10.09 5.27
CA GLY A 104 -11.52 -9.52 5.17
C GLY A 104 -12.50 -10.02 6.22
N PRO A 105 -12.65 -11.35 6.38
CA PRO A 105 -13.58 -11.91 7.35
C PRO A 105 -13.26 -11.50 8.80
N ILE A 106 -11.98 -11.37 9.15
CA ILE A 106 -11.56 -10.97 10.49
C ILE A 106 -12.00 -9.52 10.77
N LEU A 107 -11.69 -8.61 9.86
CA LEU A 107 -12.10 -7.20 9.98
C LEU A 107 -13.62 -7.06 10.02
N GLU A 108 -14.35 -7.84 9.22
CA GLU A 108 -15.81 -7.87 9.20
C GLU A 108 -16.39 -8.29 10.55
N VAL A 109 -15.85 -9.36 11.15
CA VAL A 109 -16.28 -9.83 12.47
C VAL A 109 -16.02 -8.78 13.54
N ILE A 110 -14.85 -8.14 13.53
CA ILE A 110 -14.52 -7.17 14.57
C ILE A 110 -15.38 -5.90 14.44
N VAL A 111 -15.56 -5.37 13.23
CA VAL A 111 -16.44 -4.21 12.98
C VAL A 111 -17.88 -4.52 13.38
N SER A 112 -18.42 -5.69 13.00
CA SER A 112 -19.76 -6.13 13.39
C SER A 112 -19.93 -6.19 14.91
N ARG A 113 -18.92 -6.70 15.62
CA ARG A 113 -18.93 -6.75 17.09
C ARG A 113 -18.88 -5.38 17.73
N MET A 114 -18.04 -4.47 17.22
CA MET A 114 -17.99 -3.11 17.73
C MET A 114 -19.34 -2.41 17.57
N ARG A 115 -20.03 -2.65 16.46
CA ARG A 115 -21.40 -2.13 16.24
C ARG A 115 -22.39 -2.76 17.22
N TYR A 116 -22.31 -4.07 17.42
CA TYR A 116 -23.15 -4.78 18.41
C TYR A 116 -22.92 -4.24 19.83
N ILE A 117 -21.66 -4.10 20.27
CA ILE A 117 -21.32 -3.51 21.57
C ILE A 117 -21.87 -2.08 21.67
N SER A 118 -21.69 -1.24 20.65
CA SER A 118 -22.28 0.10 20.64
C SER A 118 -23.81 0.11 20.75
N SER A 119 -24.50 -0.93 20.28
CA SER A 119 -25.96 -1.06 20.41
C SER A 119 -26.42 -1.56 21.78
N GLN A 120 -25.59 -2.37 22.45
CA GLN A 120 -25.89 -2.95 23.77
C GLN A 120 -25.41 -2.06 24.92
N THR A 121 -24.55 -1.09 24.62
CA THR A 121 -23.96 -0.19 25.59
C THR A 121 -24.47 1.22 25.33
N GLU A 122 -24.72 2.01 26.37
CA GLU A 122 -25.07 3.44 26.23
C GLU A 122 -23.84 4.29 25.81
N ARG A 123 -22.88 3.68 25.10
CA ARG A 123 -21.64 4.30 24.63
C ARG A 123 -21.60 4.21 23.11
N GLU A 124 -21.78 5.36 22.47
CA GLU A 124 -21.68 5.44 21.02
C GLU A 124 -20.23 5.27 20.54
N VAL A 125 -20.05 4.40 19.56
CA VAL A 125 -18.80 4.24 18.82
C VAL A 125 -18.94 4.91 17.46
N ARG A 126 -18.04 5.85 17.14
CA ARG A 126 -18.02 6.52 15.84
C ARG A 126 -17.18 5.70 14.85
N PHE A 127 -17.79 5.26 13.77
CA PHE A 127 -17.09 4.59 12.66
C PHE A 127 -16.63 5.61 11.61
N VAL A 128 -15.38 5.49 11.19
CA VAL A 128 -14.82 6.24 10.05
C VAL A 128 -14.17 5.23 9.10
N GLY A 129 -14.91 4.86 8.06
CA GLY A 129 -14.42 3.97 7.01
C GLY A 129 -13.71 4.76 5.91
N LEU A 130 -12.49 4.37 5.58
CA LEU A 130 -11.76 4.90 4.42
C LEU A 130 -11.65 3.82 3.36
N SER A 131 -11.91 4.15 2.11
CA SER A 131 -11.86 3.18 1.02
C SER A 131 -11.49 3.79 -0.31
N THR A 132 -11.10 2.91 -1.23
CA THR A 132 -11.21 3.18 -2.66
C THR A 132 -12.69 3.24 -3.07
N ALA A 133 -12.99 3.74 -4.27
CA ALA A 133 -14.35 3.73 -4.81
C ALA A 133 -14.99 2.33 -4.74
N LEU A 134 -16.23 2.25 -4.25
CA LEU A 134 -16.98 1.00 -4.09
C LEU A 134 -18.24 1.02 -4.96
N ALA A 135 -18.57 -0.12 -5.58
CA ALA A 135 -19.80 -0.25 -6.35
C ALA A 135 -21.04 -0.31 -5.42
N ASN A 136 -20.94 -1.03 -4.31
CA ASN A 136 -22.00 -1.25 -3.32
C ASN A 136 -21.75 -0.48 -2.02
N ALA A 137 -21.42 0.81 -2.12
CA ALA A 137 -21.15 1.63 -0.95
C ALA A 137 -22.37 1.81 -0.02
N GLY A 138 -23.59 1.68 -0.57
CA GLY A 138 -24.84 1.73 0.21
C GLY A 138 -24.95 0.60 1.22
N ASP A 139 -24.80 -0.66 0.78
CA ASP A 139 -24.83 -1.83 1.68
C ASP A 139 -23.79 -1.71 2.81
N LEU A 140 -22.60 -1.22 2.47
CA LEU A 140 -21.54 -1.00 3.45
C LEU A 140 -21.94 0.10 4.45
N ALA A 141 -22.53 1.20 3.99
CA ALA A 141 -23.03 2.26 4.84
C ALA A 141 -24.13 1.75 5.79
N ASP A 142 -25.08 0.96 5.30
CA ASP A 142 -26.16 0.36 6.08
C ASP A 142 -25.64 -0.63 7.13
N TRP A 143 -24.65 -1.45 6.76
CA TRP A 143 -23.96 -2.36 7.67
C TRP A 143 -23.11 -1.63 8.73
N LEU A 144 -22.69 -0.40 8.47
CA LEU A 144 -21.98 0.43 9.46
C LEU A 144 -22.90 1.36 10.24
N GLY A 145 -24.16 1.51 9.82
CA GLY A 145 -25.09 2.48 10.39
C GLY A 145 -24.74 3.93 10.03
N VAL A 146 -24.13 4.16 8.87
CA VAL A 146 -23.81 5.49 8.36
C VAL A 146 -25.07 6.09 7.72
N GLY A 147 -25.56 7.20 8.28
CA GLY A 147 -26.70 7.93 7.71
C GLY A 147 -26.38 8.61 6.37
N GLU A 148 -27.42 9.10 5.68
CA GLU A 148 -27.31 9.66 4.32
C GLU A 148 -26.28 10.79 4.17
N ILE A 149 -26.06 11.57 5.23
CA ILE A 149 -25.11 12.72 5.24
C ILE A 149 -23.65 12.26 5.40
N GLY A 150 -23.42 11.03 5.87
CA GLY A 150 -22.09 10.50 6.20
C GLY A 150 -21.42 9.67 5.11
N LEU A 151 -22.15 9.29 4.05
CA LEU A 151 -21.63 8.45 2.98
C LEU A 151 -21.03 9.29 1.84
N PHE A 152 -19.72 9.23 1.68
CA PHE A 152 -19.00 9.85 0.58
C PHE A 152 -18.38 8.77 -0.32
N ASN A 153 -18.99 8.53 -1.49
CA ASN A 153 -18.48 7.58 -2.48
C ASN A 153 -18.20 8.29 -3.81
N PHE A 154 -16.93 8.33 -4.19
CA PHE A 154 -16.47 9.04 -5.39
C PHE A 154 -16.15 8.06 -6.52
N LYS A 155 -16.37 8.48 -7.77
CA LYS A 155 -15.95 7.68 -8.93
C LYS A 155 -14.41 7.54 -8.94
N PRO A 156 -13.85 6.42 -9.44
CA PRO A 156 -12.39 6.24 -9.53
C PRO A 156 -11.64 7.34 -10.30
N SER A 157 -12.35 8.07 -11.17
CA SER A 157 -11.83 9.21 -11.94
C SER A 157 -11.67 10.50 -11.12
N VAL A 158 -12.32 10.60 -9.95
CA VAL A 158 -12.20 11.74 -9.04
C VAL A 158 -10.90 11.59 -8.26
N ARG A 159 -9.82 12.12 -8.84
CA ARG A 159 -8.49 12.11 -8.23
C ARG A 159 -7.90 13.52 -8.28
N PRO A 160 -7.13 13.95 -7.26
CA PRO A 160 -6.43 15.23 -7.29
C PRO A 160 -5.48 15.34 -8.49
N VAL A 161 -4.86 14.21 -8.86
CA VAL A 161 -4.01 14.08 -10.04
C VAL A 161 -4.72 13.19 -11.06
N PRO A 162 -5.06 13.69 -12.25
CA PRO A 162 -5.65 12.88 -13.32
C PRO A 162 -4.76 11.68 -13.67
N LEU A 163 -5.39 10.56 -14.01
CA LEU A 163 -4.72 9.32 -14.37
C LEU A 163 -5.10 8.93 -15.79
N GLU A 164 -4.10 8.74 -16.65
CA GLU A 164 -4.25 8.14 -17.97
C GLU A 164 -3.88 6.66 -17.91
N VAL A 165 -4.71 5.79 -18.48
CA VAL A 165 -4.53 4.33 -18.42
C VAL A 165 -4.49 3.77 -19.83
N HIS A 166 -3.40 3.09 -20.15
CA HIS A 166 -3.22 2.38 -21.41
C HIS A 166 -3.11 0.87 -21.14
N ILE A 167 -3.94 0.07 -21.82
CA ILE A 167 -3.92 -1.39 -21.69
C ILE A 167 -3.51 -1.98 -23.04
N GLN A 168 -2.40 -2.73 -23.03
CA GLN A 168 -1.91 -3.44 -24.21
C GLN A 168 -1.94 -4.95 -23.94
N GLY A 169 -2.62 -5.69 -24.81
CA GLY A 169 -2.73 -7.15 -24.71
C GLY A 169 -1.61 -7.86 -25.47
N TYR A 170 -0.98 -8.84 -24.83
CA TYR A 170 0.09 -9.65 -25.43
C TYR A 170 -0.33 -11.12 -25.53
N PRO A 171 -0.48 -11.68 -26.75
CA PRO A 171 -0.84 -13.07 -26.92
C PRO A 171 0.33 -13.99 -26.53
N GLY A 172 0.02 -15.19 -26.06
CA GLY A 172 1.01 -16.20 -25.71
C GLY A 172 0.63 -16.96 -24.44
N LYS A 173 0.70 -18.30 -24.51
CA LYS A 173 0.39 -19.18 -23.36
C LYS A 173 1.56 -19.26 -22.38
N PHE A 174 2.78 -19.31 -22.90
CA PHE A 174 3.98 -19.51 -22.09
C PHE A 174 4.44 -18.20 -21.45
N TYR A 175 4.70 -18.25 -20.14
CA TYR A 175 5.00 -17.07 -19.33
C TYR A 175 6.28 -16.34 -19.79
N CYS A 176 7.43 -17.03 -19.88
CA CYS A 176 8.70 -16.37 -20.15
C CYS A 176 8.76 -15.70 -21.55
N PRO A 177 8.38 -16.37 -22.66
CA PRO A 177 8.41 -15.73 -23.97
C PRO A 177 7.47 -14.52 -24.07
N ARG A 178 6.30 -14.61 -23.42
CA ARG A 178 5.33 -13.50 -23.36
C ARG A 178 5.88 -12.32 -22.55
N MET A 179 6.58 -12.56 -21.44
CA MET A 179 7.17 -11.48 -20.67
C MET A 179 8.29 -10.78 -21.44
N ASN A 180 9.14 -11.55 -22.14
CA ASN A 180 10.21 -10.98 -22.97
C ASN A 180 9.66 -10.13 -24.12
N SER A 181 8.54 -10.54 -24.75
CA SER A 181 7.92 -9.74 -25.82
C SER A 181 7.33 -8.41 -25.33
N MET A 182 7.11 -8.25 -24.02
CA MET A 182 6.64 -7.01 -23.40
C MET A 182 7.76 -6.01 -23.11
N ASN A 183 9.02 -6.44 -23.03
CA ASN A 183 10.13 -5.56 -22.60
C ASN A 183 10.39 -4.40 -23.58
N LYS A 184 10.36 -4.66 -24.90
CA LYS A 184 10.55 -3.61 -25.92
C LYS A 184 9.40 -2.59 -25.94
N PRO A 185 8.11 -3.01 -25.95
CA PRO A 185 6.99 -2.09 -25.76
C PRO A 185 7.04 -1.30 -24.45
N ALA A 186 7.47 -1.93 -23.35
CA ALA A 186 7.62 -1.24 -22.07
C ALA A 186 8.66 -0.10 -22.15
N TYR A 187 9.81 -0.34 -22.79
CA TYR A 187 10.79 0.71 -23.08
C TYR A 187 10.18 1.85 -23.91
N ALA A 188 9.50 1.53 -25.01
CA ALA A 188 8.86 2.53 -25.86
C ALA A 188 7.80 3.37 -25.10
N ALA A 189 7.05 2.74 -24.20
CA ALA A 189 6.07 3.42 -23.36
C ALA A 189 6.75 4.41 -22.39
N ILE A 190 7.92 4.09 -21.85
CA ILE A 190 8.70 5.00 -21.02
C ILE A 190 9.12 6.23 -21.83
N CYS A 191 9.72 6.02 -23.00
CA CYS A 191 10.15 7.13 -23.86
C CYS A 191 8.97 8.01 -24.32
N THR A 192 7.79 7.42 -24.51
CA THR A 192 6.60 8.15 -24.99
C THR A 192 5.91 8.93 -23.86
N HIS A 193 5.66 8.28 -22.73
CA HIS A 193 4.79 8.83 -21.67
C HIS A 193 5.57 9.48 -20.52
N SER A 194 6.82 9.09 -20.30
CA SER A 194 7.61 9.53 -19.15
C SER A 194 9.12 9.65 -19.48
N PRO A 195 9.52 10.44 -20.49
CA PRO A 195 10.89 10.49 -20.97
C PRO A 195 11.90 10.98 -19.91
N THR A 196 11.49 11.89 -19.01
CA THR A 196 12.35 12.47 -17.97
C THR A 196 11.80 12.32 -16.56
N LYS A 197 10.59 11.78 -16.41
CA LYS A 197 9.92 11.62 -15.11
C LYS A 197 10.13 10.21 -14.55
N PRO A 198 10.04 10.03 -13.22
CA PRO A 198 10.24 8.74 -12.57
C PRO A 198 9.23 7.67 -13.01
N VAL A 199 9.69 6.43 -13.14
CA VAL A 199 8.92 5.28 -13.61
C VAL A 199 9.04 4.10 -12.65
N LEU A 200 7.91 3.57 -12.23
CA LEU A 200 7.82 2.31 -11.47
C LEU A 200 7.36 1.19 -12.41
N ILE A 201 8.13 0.11 -12.48
CA ILE A 201 7.85 -1.03 -13.36
C ILE A 201 7.60 -2.27 -12.49
N PHE A 202 6.38 -2.79 -12.53
CA PHE A 202 6.02 -3.98 -11.75
C PHE A 202 6.18 -5.25 -12.58
N VAL A 203 6.92 -6.21 -12.05
CA VAL A 203 7.11 -7.54 -12.62
C VAL A 203 6.73 -8.62 -11.60
N SER A 204 6.55 -9.86 -12.07
CA SER A 204 5.98 -10.90 -11.20
C SER A 204 6.99 -11.76 -10.45
N SER A 205 8.31 -11.54 -10.61
CA SER A 205 9.33 -12.27 -9.82
C SER A 205 10.65 -11.50 -9.70
N PRO A 206 11.47 -11.77 -8.66
CA PRO A 206 12.81 -11.19 -8.51
C PRO A 206 13.75 -11.52 -9.68
N ARG A 207 13.60 -12.71 -10.28
CA ARG A 207 14.37 -13.06 -11.48
C ARG A 207 14.00 -12.14 -12.66
N GLN A 208 12.72 -11.83 -12.79
CA GLN A 208 12.23 -11.00 -13.89
C GLN A 208 12.67 -9.54 -13.75
N THR A 209 12.84 -9.01 -12.53
CA THR A 209 13.34 -7.62 -12.36
C THR A 209 14.70 -7.50 -13.02
N ARG A 210 15.61 -8.45 -12.79
CA ARG A 210 16.93 -8.45 -13.44
C ARG A 210 16.83 -8.58 -14.96
N LEU A 211 16.06 -9.55 -15.46
CA LEU A 211 15.98 -9.82 -16.90
C LEU A 211 15.41 -8.63 -17.66
N THR A 212 14.30 -8.06 -17.19
CA THR A 212 13.70 -6.87 -17.81
C THR A 212 14.63 -5.67 -17.69
N ALA A 213 15.33 -5.47 -16.56
CA ALA A 213 16.29 -4.37 -16.43
C ALA A 213 17.42 -4.46 -17.47
N LEU A 214 17.99 -5.66 -17.69
CA LEU A 214 19.04 -5.87 -18.69
C LEU A 214 18.54 -5.57 -20.11
N ASP A 215 17.33 -6.00 -20.45
CA ASP A 215 16.74 -5.71 -21.76
C ASP A 215 16.50 -4.19 -21.93
N LEU A 216 16.02 -3.49 -20.89
CA LEU A 216 15.85 -2.03 -20.92
C LEU A 216 17.18 -1.29 -21.12
N ILE A 217 18.25 -1.75 -20.48
CA ILE A 217 19.61 -1.22 -20.69
C ILE A 217 20.04 -1.45 -22.14
N GLN A 218 19.81 -2.65 -22.68
CA GLN A 218 20.16 -2.96 -24.06
C GLN A 218 19.40 -2.09 -25.07
N PHE A 219 18.10 -1.85 -24.84
CA PHE A 219 17.31 -0.97 -25.69
C PHE A 219 17.78 0.49 -25.59
N ALA A 220 18.04 0.99 -24.38
CA ALA A 220 18.60 2.32 -24.19
C ALA A 220 19.97 2.49 -24.88
N ALA A 221 20.84 1.49 -24.78
CA ALA A 221 22.15 1.50 -25.42
C ALA A 221 22.08 1.51 -26.97
N SER A 222 20.97 1.03 -27.55
CA SER A 222 20.71 1.09 -28.98
C SER A 222 20.03 2.38 -29.44
N ASP A 223 19.65 3.25 -28.50
CA ASP A 223 18.98 4.53 -28.76
C ASP A 223 19.98 5.71 -28.67
N GLU A 224 19.55 6.91 -29.05
CA GLU A 224 20.39 8.11 -29.08
C GLU A 224 20.90 8.54 -27.70
N HIS A 225 20.22 8.14 -26.62
CA HIS A 225 20.50 8.54 -25.24
C HIS A 225 20.74 7.34 -24.30
N PRO A 226 21.91 6.69 -24.36
CA PRO A 226 22.20 5.47 -23.60
C PRO A 226 22.11 5.59 -22.08
N ARG A 227 22.26 6.82 -21.56
CA ARG A 227 22.25 7.14 -20.13
C ARG A 227 21.00 7.92 -19.69
N GLN A 228 19.92 7.87 -20.48
CA GLN A 228 18.71 8.66 -20.20
C GLN A 228 18.14 8.48 -18.79
N PHE A 229 18.28 7.28 -18.20
CA PHE A 229 17.71 6.97 -16.89
C PHE A 229 18.57 7.46 -15.72
N LEU A 230 19.76 8.00 -15.95
CA LEU A 230 20.68 8.45 -14.91
C LEU A 230 20.71 9.98 -14.84
N SER A 231 20.46 10.52 -13.65
CA SER A 231 20.46 11.96 -13.36
C SER A 231 21.46 12.31 -12.25
N MET A 232 22.70 11.84 -12.43
CA MET A 232 23.82 12.14 -11.53
C MET A 232 25.17 12.12 -12.27
N PRO A 233 26.16 12.89 -11.79
CA PRO A 233 27.52 12.83 -12.32
C PRO A 233 28.19 11.50 -11.99
N GLU A 234 29.22 11.15 -12.76
CA GLU A 234 29.91 9.86 -12.64
C GLU A 234 30.58 9.69 -11.26
N ASP A 235 31.14 10.75 -10.68
CA ASP A 235 31.80 10.68 -9.37
C ASP A 235 30.82 10.29 -8.24
N ASP A 236 29.64 10.92 -8.23
CA ASP A 236 28.56 10.58 -7.29
C ASP A 236 28.10 9.13 -7.49
N LEU A 237 27.97 8.70 -8.75
CA LEU A 237 27.58 7.34 -9.08
C LEU A 237 28.60 6.33 -8.53
N GLN A 238 29.91 6.56 -8.71
CA GLN A 238 30.94 5.65 -8.20
C GLN A 238 30.90 5.54 -6.68
N MET A 239 30.65 6.64 -5.97
CA MET A 239 30.44 6.62 -4.52
C MET A 239 29.25 5.75 -4.13
N VAL A 240 28.11 5.91 -4.80
CA VAL A 240 26.90 5.10 -4.56
C VAL A 240 27.16 3.62 -4.82
N LEU A 241 27.76 3.28 -5.97
CA LEU A 241 28.02 1.89 -6.38
C LEU A 241 28.97 1.16 -5.42
N SER A 242 29.87 1.88 -4.75
CA SER A 242 30.77 1.32 -3.73
C SER A 242 30.03 0.83 -2.48
N GLN A 243 28.84 1.38 -2.20
CA GLN A 243 28.02 1.03 -1.04
C GLN A 243 27.07 -0.14 -1.32
N VAL A 244 26.69 -0.33 -2.59
CA VAL A 244 25.80 -1.40 -3.03
C VAL A 244 26.46 -2.74 -2.83
N THR A 245 25.75 -3.72 -2.26
CA THR A 245 26.31 -5.07 -2.06
C THR A 245 25.91 -6.06 -3.15
N ASP A 246 24.66 -6.02 -3.63
CA ASP A 246 24.19 -6.92 -4.69
C ASP A 246 24.81 -6.56 -6.05
N ASN A 247 25.42 -7.56 -6.70
CA ASN A 247 26.13 -7.34 -7.97
C ASN A 247 25.19 -7.01 -9.13
N ASN A 248 23.97 -7.56 -9.14
CA ASN A 248 23.01 -7.30 -10.22
C ASN A 248 22.49 -5.87 -10.10
N LEU A 249 22.14 -5.45 -8.88
CA LEU A 249 21.73 -4.09 -8.58
C LEU A 249 22.84 -3.09 -8.90
N ARG A 250 24.09 -3.39 -8.49
CA ARG A 250 25.24 -2.53 -8.81
C ARG A 250 25.37 -2.34 -10.33
N HIS A 251 25.20 -3.40 -11.12
CA HIS A 251 25.27 -3.30 -12.57
C HIS A 251 24.12 -2.49 -13.16
N THR A 252 22.87 -2.70 -12.74
CA THR A 252 21.74 -1.97 -13.32
C THR A 252 21.71 -0.50 -12.91
N LEU A 253 22.17 -0.18 -11.69
CA LEU A 253 22.26 1.21 -11.21
C LEU A 253 23.24 2.06 -12.01
N GLN A 254 24.29 1.47 -12.60
CA GLN A 254 25.20 2.18 -13.52
C GLN A 254 24.48 2.85 -14.69
N PHE A 255 23.32 2.31 -15.06
CA PHE A 255 22.49 2.80 -16.15
C PHE A 255 21.24 3.53 -15.66
N GLY A 256 21.15 3.86 -14.36
CA GLY A 256 20.00 4.57 -13.80
C GLY A 256 18.75 3.71 -13.59
N ILE A 257 18.91 2.38 -13.49
CA ILE A 257 17.82 1.44 -13.26
C ILE A 257 18.01 0.70 -11.92
N GLY A 258 17.10 0.93 -10.99
CA GLY A 258 17.05 0.25 -9.70
C GLY A 258 16.30 -1.08 -9.75
N LEU A 259 16.68 -2.00 -8.84
CA LEU A 259 15.94 -3.23 -8.56
C LEU A 259 15.40 -3.17 -7.14
N HIS A 260 14.18 -3.61 -6.93
CA HIS A 260 13.58 -3.67 -5.60
C HIS A 260 12.74 -4.94 -5.44
N HIS A 261 13.26 -5.88 -4.65
CA HIS A 261 12.62 -7.16 -4.37
C HIS A 261 12.99 -7.67 -2.98
N ALA A 262 12.19 -8.60 -2.42
CA ALA A 262 12.39 -9.12 -1.06
C ALA A 262 13.77 -9.80 -0.84
N GLY A 263 14.42 -10.27 -1.92
CA GLY A 263 15.77 -10.84 -1.85
C GLY A 263 16.92 -9.84 -1.67
N LEU A 264 16.67 -8.52 -1.73
CA LEU A 264 17.68 -7.51 -1.44
C LEU A 264 17.75 -7.24 0.07
N ASN A 265 18.94 -6.91 0.57
CA ASN A 265 19.07 -6.49 1.95
C ASN A 265 18.50 -5.08 2.17
N ASP A 266 18.23 -4.74 3.44
CA ASP A 266 17.58 -3.48 3.81
C ASP A 266 18.38 -2.23 3.38
N LYS A 267 19.71 -2.33 3.39
CA LYS A 267 20.60 -1.23 3.02
C LYS A 267 20.47 -0.91 1.53
N ASP A 268 20.59 -1.92 0.67
CA ASP A 268 20.46 -1.79 -0.78
C ASP A 268 19.04 -1.32 -1.16
N ARG A 269 17.99 -1.83 -0.49
CA ARG A 269 16.61 -1.35 -0.70
C ARG A 269 16.44 0.12 -0.37
N SER A 270 16.89 0.54 0.82
CA SER A 270 16.79 1.94 1.27
C SER A 270 17.56 2.88 0.35
N LEU A 271 18.74 2.47 -0.11
CA LEU A 271 19.56 3.25 -1.04
C LEU A 271 18.86 3.46 -2.38
N VAL A 272 18.26 2.41 -2.96
CA VAL A 272 17.51 2.52 -4.22
C VAL A 272 16.30 3.44 -4.08
N GLU A 273 15.56 3.33 -2.97
CA GLU A 273 14.44 4.22 -2.66
C GLU A 273 14.89 5.68 -2.56
N GLU A 274 15.99 5.95 -1.86
CA GLU A 274 16.54 7.30 -1.70
C GLU A 274 17.00 7.90 -3.05
N LEU A 275 17.70 7.11 -3.87
CA LEU A 275 18.14 7.55 -5.20
C LEU A 275 16.95 7.93 -6.08
N PHE A 276 15.88 7.13 -6.06
CA PHE A 276 14.69 7.40 -6.86
C PHE A 276 13.86 8.56 -6.32
N ALA A 277 13.67 8.66 -5.00
CA ALA A 277 12.98 9.78 -4.38
C ALA A 277 13.66 11.12 -4.67
N ASN A 278 15.00 11.12 -4.78
CA ASN A 278 15.80 12.29 -5.15
C ASN A 278 16.00 12.46 -6.66
N ASN A 279 15.25 11.73 -7.50
CA ASN A 279 15.33 11.75 -8.97
C ASN A 279 16.75 11.53 -9.52
N LYS A 280 17.58 10.75 -8.82
CA LYS A 280 18.94 10.39 -9.27
C LYS A 280 18.94 9.24 -10.28
N ILE A 281 17.97 8.35 -10.13
CA ILE A 281 17.65 7.27 -11.06
C ILE A 281 16.20 7.45 -11.51
N GLN A 282 15.91 7.15 -12.78
CA GLN A 282 14.59 7.37 -13.36
C GLN A 282 13.67 6.17 -13.20
N ALA A 283 14.19 4.94 -13.21
CA ALA A 283 13.37 3.73 -13.23
C ALA A 283 13.71 2.77 -12.08
N ILE A 284 12.68 2.17 -11.48
CA ILE A 284 12.86 1.02 -10.57
C ILE A 284 11.94 -0.13 -11.01
N LEU A 285 12.49 -1.35 -10.99
CA LEU A 285 11.72 -2.58 -11.15
C LEU A 285 11.37 -3.22 -9.80
N PHE A 286 10.08 -3.42 -9.55
CA PHE A 286 9.53 -4.00 -8.33
C PHE A 286 8.90 -5.38 -8.56
N THR A 287 8.91 -6.22 -7.53
CA THR A 287 7.91 -7.29 -7.44
C THR A 287 6.62 -6.77 -6.79
N TRP A 288 5.47 -7.21 -7.29
CA TRP A 288 4.14 -6.79 -6.81
C TRP A 288 3.92 -6.96 -5.29
N GLN A 289 4.67 -7.87 -4.65
CA GLN A 289 4.60 -8.12 -3.21
C GLN A 289 5.02 -6.90 -2.37
N ILE A 290 5.86 -6.01 -2.90
CA ILE A 290 6.37 -4.83 -2.17
C ILE A 290 5.42 -3.64 -2.20
N THR A 291 4.43 -3.64 -3.10
CA THR A 291 3.45 -2.55 -3.24
C THR A 291 2.58 -2.31 -1.99
N TYR A 292 2.62 -3.21 -1.00
CA TYR A 292 1.91 -3.07 0.27
C TYR A 292 2.75 -2.45 1.39
N LEU A 293 4.01 -2.09 1.12
CA LEU A 293 5.03 -1.83 2.15
C LEU A 293 5.62 -0.41 2.15
N SER A 294 5.11 0.52 1.35
CA SER A 294 5.49 1.94 1.37
C SER A 294 4.36 2.82 1.89
#